data_AF-A0A9D2LZJ4-F1
#
_entry.id   AF-A0A9D2LZJ4-F1
#
_cell.length_a   1.000
_cell.length_b   1.000
_cell.length_c   1.000
_cell.angle_alpha   90.00
_cell.angle_beta   90.00
_cell.angle_gamma   90.00
#
_symmetry.space_group_name_H-M   'P 1'
#
loop_
_entity.id
_entity.type
_entity.pdbx_description
1 polymer ?
#
loop_
_entity_poly.entity_id
_entity_poly.type
_entity_poly.pdbx_seq_one_letter_code
_entity_poly.pdbx_strand_id
1 'polypeptide(L)'
;MEPNVASSAMSLSLLARNVYCVCFADRDSLDILRGELALARERYFTGGCKTLRVGKREVIRGFEGKLQGKLSRRGFFWRKSAHNVTGTGNLLLEEAFDQKGGYLLVNRDFRNIIASRVFFNKALAWLKSEYYEPWDTQNARVIFKPVDSDDLVERFDWDAAKKRYRSTMLYPVPYLEGDAGQSLLNAQFGEPKLLVSTGEGMFCYCPKEEAQRRKEALADLRQGTLVILPAWEVKEGSLAAPGEPEGPDITFSSLEEYAHIQEPPVKELPAMEAPGEEAVPEEPAPQEEMEA
;
A
#
# COMPACT_ATOMS: atom_id res chain seq x y z
N MET A 1 21.85 6.51 -21.97
CA MET A 1 22.72 5.38 -21.58
C MET A 1 22.78 5.33 -20.06
N GLU A 2 21.95 4.52 -19.41
CA GLU A 2 22.23 3.99 -18.06
C GLU A 2 21.71 2.55 -17.91
N PRO A 3 22.34 1.54 -18.55
CA PRO A 3 22.02 0.14 -18.31
C PRO A 3 23.20 -0.53 -17.58
N ASN A 4 23.48 -0.19 -16.32
CA ASN A 4 24.53 -0.94 -15.60
C ASN A 4 24.49 -0.94 -14.07
N VAL A 5 23.86 0.05 -13.40
CA VAL A 5 23.89 0.07 -11.93
C VAL A 5 22.97 -1.01 -11.34
N ALA A 6 21.72 -1.12 -11.81
CA ALA A 6 20.76 -2.11 -11.30
C ALA A 6 21.09 -3.57 -11.68
N SER A 7 21.86 -3.80 -12.76
CA SER A 7 22.29 -5.15 -13.16
C SER A 7 23.58 -5.60 -12.47
N SER A 8 24.52 -4.67 -12.24
CA SER A 8 25.76 -4.94 -11.50
C SER A 8 25.47 -5.10 -10.00
N ALA A 9 24.54 -4.31 -9.48
CA ALA A 9 23.94 -4.43 -8.15
C ALA A 9 23.66 -5.89 -7.78
N MET A 10 22.83 -6.59 -8.58
CA MET A 10 22.34 -7.98 -8.40
C MET A 10 23.44 -9.05 -8.20
N SER A 11 24.73 -8.70 -8.31
CA SER A 11 25.88 -9.58 -8.01
C SER A 11 26.35 -9.53 -6.55
N LEU A 12 26.01 -8.49 -5.80
CA LEU A 12 26.38 -8.33 -4.38
C LEU A 12 25.26 -8.86 -3.47
N SER A 13 25.65 -9.57 -2.40
CA SER A 13 24.74 -10.05 -1.36
C SER A 13 23.79 -8.96 -0.86
N LEU A 14 22.53 -9.32 -0.64
CA LEU A 14 21.52 -8.39 -0.14
C LEU A 14 21.87 -7.83 1.24
N LEU A 15 22.69 -8.54 2.03
CA LEU A 15 23.22 -8.06 3.31
C LEU A 15 24.25 -6.94 3.16
N ALA A 16 24.94 -6.88 2.02
CA ALA A 16 25.86 -5.80 1.69
C ALA A 16 25.11 -4.55 1.20
N ARG A 17 23.85 -4.69 0.80
CA ARG A 17 23.01 -3.56 0.38
C ARG A 17 22.25 -2.97 1.56
N ASN A 18 22.02 -1.67 1.47
CA ASN A 18 21.17 -0.97 2.43
C ASN A 18 19.70 -1.25 2.09
N VAL A 19 19.12 -2.26 2.74
CA VAL A 19 17.69 -2.56 2.66
C VAL A 19 16.92 -1.55 3.52
N TYR A 20 16.04 -0.78 2.91
CA TYR A 20 15.23 0.21 3.61
C TYR A 20 13.94 -0.40 4.15
N CYS A 21 13.29 -1.26 3.37
CA CYS A 21 12.02 -1.87 3.75
C CYS A 21 11.82 -3.23 3.08
N VAL A 22 11.06 -4.10 3.73
CA VAL A 22 10.60 -5.38 3.20
C VAL A 22 9.08 -5.41 3.34
N CYS A 23 8.37 -5.69 2.25
CA CYS A 23 6.92 -5.71 2.18
C CYS A 23 6.46 -7.07 1.67
N PHE A 24 5.63 -7.75 2.46
CA PHE A 24 4.97 -8.98 2.04
C PHE A 24 3.55 -8.63 1.58
N ALA A 25 3.34 -8.54 0.26
CA ALA A 25 2.13 -7.97 -0.35
C ALA A 25 0.82 -8.65 0.09
N ASP A 26 0.86 -9.94 0.46
CA ASP A 26 -0.31 -10.66 0.97
C ASP A 26 -0.79 -10.16 2.35
N ARG A 27 0.03 -9.39 3.09
CA ARG A 27 -0.23 -8.96 4.47
C ARG A 27 0.02 -7.48 4.73
N ASP A 28 1.06 -6.94 4.11
CA ASP A 28 1.49 -5.56 4.22
C ASP A 28 0.87 -4.73 3.11
N SER A 29 0.53 -3.47 3.38
CA SER A 29 0.16 -2.53 2.32
C SER A 29 1.42 -2.07 1.58
N LEU A 30 1.29 -1.87 0.27
CA LEU A 30 2.40 -1.38 -0.57
C LEU A 30 2.94 -0.03 -0.10
N ASP A 31 2.11 0.79 0.54
CA ASP A 31 2.50 2.07 1.15
C ASP A 31 3.69 1.97 2.12
N ILE A 32 3.89 0.80 2.74
CA ILE A 32 5.00 0.54 3.66
C ILE A 32 6.36 0.67 2.95
N LEU A 33 6.42 0.39 1.65
CA LEU A 33 7.63 0.55 0.83
C LEU A 33 8.16 2.00 0.82
N ARG A 34 7.26 2.98 0.92
CA ARG A 34 7.57 4.41 1.03
C ARG A 34 7.17 4.97 2.39
N GLY A 35 6.96 4.10 3.38
CA GLY A 35 6.57 4.48 4.71
C GLY A 35 7.65 5.30 5.43
N GLU A 36 7.27 5.93 6.53
CA GLU A 36 8.16 6.81 7.29
C GLU A 36 9.42 6.09 7.78
N LEU A 37 9.35 4.80 8.13
CA LEU A 37 10.52 4.01 8.50
C LEU A 37 11.47 3.79 7.31
N ALA A 38 10.92 3.47 6.13
CA ALA A 38 11.69 3.27 4.93
C ALA A 38 12.45 4.56 4.56
N LEU A 39 11.76 5.70 4.55
CA LEU A 39 12.34 7.02 4.30
C LEU A 39 13.38 7.42 5.37
N ALA A 40 13.12 7.13 6.63
CA ALA A 40 14.07 7.40 7.71
C ALA A 40 15.36 6.59 7.51
N ARG A 41 15.25 5.32 7.14
CA ARG A 41 16.39 4.44 6.87
C ARG A 41 17.16 4.90 5.63
N GLU A 42 16.46 5.23 4.55
CA GLU A 42 17.06 5.81 3.35
C GLU A 42 17.89 7.05 3.68
N ARG A 43 17.33 8.02 4.41
CA ARG A 43 18.05 9.22 4.86
C ARG A 43 19.23 8.91 5.79
N TYR A 44 19.11 7.90 6.64
CA TYR A 44 20.18 7.49 7.53
C TYR A 44 21.38 6.93 6.76
N PHE A 45 21.15 6.02 5.81
CA PHE A 45 22.22 5.39 5.04
C PHE A 45 22.84 6.36 4.03
N THR A 46 22.03 7.14 3.30
CA THR A 46 22.51 8.18 2.37
C THR A 46 23.22 9.31 3.10
N GLY A 47 22.78 9.66 4.32
CA GLY A 47 23.39 10.68 5.18
C GLY A 47 24.68 10.28 5.90
N GLY A 48 25.33 9.16 5.52
CA GLY A 48 26.58 8.70 6.12
C GLY A 48 26.44 8.09 7.52
N CYS A 49 25.28 7.51 7.82
CA CYS A 49 24.95 6.89 9.11
C CYS A 49 25.05 7.89 10.28
N LYS A 50 24.61 9.13 10.06
CA LYS A 50 24.46 10.16 11.11
C LYS A 50 23.16 9.95 11.88
N THR A 51 23.12 10.38 13.14
CA THR A 51 21.93 10.20 13.98
C THR A 51 20.75 10.98 13.39
N LEU A 52 19.64 10.29 13.12
CA LEU A 52 18.40 10.85 12.61
C LEU A 52 17.32 10.75 13.68
N ARG A 53 16.52 11.80 13.85
CA ARG A 53 15.31 11.77 14.68
C ARG A 53 14.11 12.08 13.80
N VAL A 54 13.02 11.35 14.02
CA VAL A 54 11.77 11.50 13.29
C VAL A 54 10.66 11.67 14.32
N GLY A 55 9.78 12.64 14.09
CA GLY A 55 8.62 12.88 14.94
C GLY A 55 7.51 13.41 14.05
N LYS A 56 6.39 12.70 13.98
CA LYS A 56 5.26 13.07 13.11
C LYS A 56 3.94 12.77 13.83
N ARG A 57 2.94 13.63 13.63
CA ARG A 57 1.54 13.30 13.91
C ARG A 57 0.89 12.88 12.60
N GLU A 58 0.22 11.75 12.58
CA GLU A 58 -0.38 11.18 11.37
C GLU A 58 -1.74 10.60 11.69
N VAL A 59 -2.64 10.52 10.72
CA VAL A 59 -3.93 9.85 10.92
C VAL A 59 -3.80 8.41 10.45
N ILE A 60 -4.08 7.45 11.34
CA ILE A 60 -3.95 6.02 11.07
C ILE A 60 -5.35 5.40 11.09
N ARG A 61 -5.88 5.07 9.91
CA ARG A 61 -7.24 4.52 9.74
C ARG A 61 -8.33 5.32 10.47
N GLY A 62 -8.24 6.65 10.41
CA GLY A 62 -9.18 7.57 11.05
C GLY A 62 -8.85 7.95 12.49
N PHE A 63 -7.85 7.33 13.13
CA PHE A 63 -7.41 7.66 14.48
C PHE A 63 -6.22 8.60 14.47
N GLU A 64 -6.16 9.51 15.45
CA GLU A 64 -4.97 10.34 15.65
C GLU A 64 -3.78 9.46 16.05
N GLY A 65 -2.69 9.55 15.31
CA GLY A 65 -1.49 8.78 15.48
C GLY A 65 -0.28 9.66 15.78
N LYS A 66 0.66 9.10 16.54
CA LYS A 66 1.95 9.72 16.84
C LYS A 66 3.07 8.75 16.51
N LEU A 67 3.99 9.22 15.67
CA LEU A 67 5.20 8.52 15.30
C LEU A 67 6.41 9.20 15.93
N GLN A 68 7.26 8.42 16.59
CA GLN A 68 8.54 8.85 17.14
C GLN A 68 9.63 7.84 16.79
N GLY A 69 10.71 8.31 16.18
CA GLY A 69 11.81 7.48 15.73
C GLY A 69 13.16 8.13 15.98
N LYS A 70 14.17 7.31 16.23
CA LYS A 70 15.58 7.71 16.27
C LYS A 70 16.43 6.57 15.72
N LEU A 71 17.17 6.86 14.65
CA LEU A 71 18.16 5.96 14.06
C LEU A 71 19.55 6.48 14.40
N SER A 72 20.41 5.61 14.92
CA SER A 72 21.80 5.94 15.21
C SER A 72 22.68 4.70 15.06
N ARG A 73 24.00 4.90 14.97
CA ARG A 73 24.97 3.79 14.83
C ARG A 73 24.91 2.75 15.94
N ARG A 74 24.37 3.09 17.12
CA ARG A 74 24.32 2.23 18.31
C ARG A 74 22.95 2.18 18.96
N GLY A 75 21.91 2.63 18.26
CA GLY A 75 20.57 2.61 18.83
C GLY A 75 19.51 2.76 17.75
N PHE A 76 18.48 1.93 17.88
CA PHE A 76 17.28 1.98 17.07
C PHE A 76 16.08 2.16 18.00
N PHE A 77 15.47 3.34 17.94
CA PHE A 77 14.22 3.60 18.63
C PHE A 77 13.16 3.91 17.60
N TRP A 78 12.02 3.25 17.71
CA TRP A 78 10.88 3.46 16.84
C TRP A 78 9.60 3.16 17.62
N ARG A 79 8.64 4.07 17.56
CA ARG A 79 7.35 3.92 18.21
C ARG A 79 6.27 4.60 17.40
N LYS A 80 5.28 3.83 16.96
CA LYS A 80 4.08 4.33 16.31
C LYS A 80 2.87 3.96 17.16
N SER A 81 2.10 4.96 17.58
CA SER A 81 0.90 4.76 18.41
C SER A 81 -0.33 5.41 17.79
N ALA A 82 -1.48 4.76 17.92
CA ALA A 82 -2.79 5.33 17.60
C ALA A 82 -3.55 5.65 18.90
N HIS A 83 -4.15 6.82 18.97
CA HIS A 83 -4.92 7.32 20.11
C HIS A 83 -6.40 6.99 19.94
N ASN A 84 -7.10 6.77 21.05
CA ASN A 84 -8.56 6.62 21.11
C ASN A 84 -9.17 5.46 20.30
N VAL A 85 -8.41 4.40 20.00
CA VAL A 85 -8.88 3.26 19.19
C VAL A 85 -10.03 2.48 19.87
N THR A 86 -9.95 2.27 21.18
CA THR A 86 -10.93 1.50 21.97
C THR A 86 -11.64 2.35 23.03
N GLY A 87 -11.73 3.67 22.82
CA GLY A 87 -12.28 4.62 23.80
C GLY A 87 -11.43 4.81 25.07
N THR A 88 -10.36 4.02 25.26
CA THR A 88 -9.45 4.10 26.39
C THR A 88 -8.01 3.88 25.93
N GLY A 89 -7.21 4.94 25.98
CA GLY A 89 -5.76 4.87 25.89
C GLY A 89 -5.15 4.89 24.48
N ASN A 90 -3.84 4.65 24.47
CA ASN A 90 -2.99 4.69 23.29
C ASN A 90 -2.60 3.26 22.91
N LEU A 91 -2.90 2.86 21.68
CA LEU A 91 -2.50 1.57 21.12
C LEU A 91 -1.13 1.69 20.46
N LEU A 92 -0.20 0.78 20.76
CA LEU A 92 1.12 0.71 20.13
C LEU A 92 1.07 -0.20 18.91
N LEU A 93 1.21 0.37 17.72
CA LEU A 93 1.18 -0.35 16.45
C LEU A 93 2.56 -0.82 16.02
N GLU A 94 3.59 0.02 16.18
CA GLU A 94 4.97 -0.36 15.86
C GLU A 94 5.89 -0.01 17.01
N GLU A 95 6.81 -0.91 17.35
CA GLU A 95 7.73 -0.72 18.46
C GLU A 95 9.07 -1.41 18.22
N ALA A 96 10.16 -0.68 18.38
CA ALA A 96 11.51 -1.23 18.32
C ALA A 96 12.02 -1.61 19.71
N PHE A 97 12.73 -2.74 19.77
CA PHE A 97 13.35 -3.30 20.96
C PHE A 97 14.82 -3.62 20.69
N ASP A 98 15.64 -3.49 21.73
CA ASP A 98 17.03 -3.93 21.70
C ASP A 98 17.11 -5.44 21.96
N GLN A 99 17.86 -6.17 21.13
CA GLN A 99 18.11 -7.60 21.30
C GLN A 99 19.62 -7.89 21.31
N LYS A 100 20.02 -9.01 21.92
CA LYS A 100 21.39 -9.53 21.82
C LYS A 100 21.77 -9.74 20.34
N GLY A 101 22.56 -8.82 19.78
CA GLY A 101 23.04 -8.89 18.39
C GLY A 101 22.47 -7.84 17.45
N GLY A 102 21.50 -7.03 17.90
CA GLY A 102 20.91 -5.99 17.05
C GLY A 102 19.57 -5.49 17.60
N TYR A 103 18.59 -5.34 16.73
CA TYR A 103 17.31 -4.74 17.07
C TYR A 103 16.14 -5.51 16.46
N LEU A 104 14.98 -5.40 17.09
CA LEU A 104 13.75 -6.04 16.69
C LEU A 104 12.66 -4.97 16.54
N LEU A 105 12.02 -4.89 15.39
CA LEU A 105 10.80 -4.12 15.19
C LEU A 105 9.60 -5.06 15.27
N VAL A 106 8.64 -4.75 16.12
CA VAL A 106 7.38 -5.49 16.26
C VAL A 106 6.26 -4.63 15.69
N ASN A 107 5.54 -5.18 14.72
CA ASN A 107 4.31 -4.60 14.19
C ASN A 107 3.11 -5.35 14.73
N ARG A 108 2.12 -4.60 15.21
CA ARG A 108 0.88 -5.09 15.82
C ARG A 108 -0.31 -4.58 15.04
N ASP A 109 -1.34 -5.40 14.97
CA ASP A 109 -2.65 -5.00 14.43
C ASP A 109 -3.43 -4.15 15.45
N PHE A 110 -4.56 -3.58 15.05
CA PHE A 110 -5.45 -2.77 15.90
C PHE A 110 -6.04 -3.54 17.09
N ARG A 111 -5.95 -4.88 17.07
CA ARG A 111 -6.29 -5.77 18.19
C ARG A 111 -5.15 -5.98 19.19
N ASN A 112 -4.03 -5.27 19.03
CA ASN A 112 -2.79 -5.46 19.78
C ASN A 112 -2.14 -6.85 19.60
N ILE A 113 -2.46 -7.55 18.52
CA ILE A 113 -1.88 -8.86 18.18
C ILE A 113 -0.69 -8.63 17.26
N ILE A 114 0.41 -9.35 17.49
CA ILE A 114 1.62 -9.24 16.67
C ILE A 114 1.32 -9.76 15.26
N ALA A 115 1.46 -8.90 14.26
CA ALA A 115 1.29 -9.24 12.86
C ALA A 115 2.63 -9.63 12.21
N SER A 116 3.69 -8.87 12.51
CA SER A 116 5.03 -9.16 12.00
C SER A 116 6.15 -8.71 12.94
N ARG A 117 7.32 -9.31 12.74
CA ARG A 117 8.56 -8.99 13.43
C ARG A 117 9.69 -8.86 12.41
N VAL A 118 10.43 -7.77 12.47
CA VAL A 118 11.57 -7.52 11.58
C VAL A 118 12.83 -7.39 12.40
N PHE A 119 13.85 -8.15 12.05
CA PHE A 119 15.10 -8.21 12.78
C PHE A 119 16.19 -7.49 12.01
N PHE A 120 16.98 -6.72 12.75
CA PHE A 120 18.11 -5.96 12.23
C PHE A 120 19.37 -6.30 13.03
N ASN A 121 20.52 -6.25 12.37
CA ASN A 121 21.80 -6.35 13.06
C ASN A 121 22.20 -4.99 13.70
N LYS A 122 23.36 -4.95 14.38
CA LYS A 122 23.88 -3.70 14.98
C LYS A 122 24.14 -2.58 13.97
N ALA A 123 24.42 -2.92 12.71
CA ALA A 123 24.60 -1.97 11.61
C ALA A 123 23.26 -1.54 10.97
N LEU A 124 22.13 -1.96 11.55
CA LEU A 124 20.77 -1.76 11.03
C LEU A 124 20.49 -2.47 9.70
N ALA A 125 21.34 -3.40 9.25
CA ALA A 125 21.05 -4.24 8.10
C ALA A 125 19.96 -5.26 8.43
N TRP A 126 19.10 -5.56 7.46
CA TRP A 126 18.00 -6.51 7.61
C TRP A 126 18.52 -7.94 7.73
N LEU A 127 18.03 -8.68 8.74
CA LEU A 127 18.42 -10.07 9.00
C LEU A 127 17.32 -11.08 8.68
N LYS A 128 16.07 -10.76 9.05
CA LYS A 128 14.91 -11.59 8.75
C LYS A 128 13.61 -10.83 9.02
N SER A 129 12.55 -11.23 8.34
CA SER A 129 11.18 -10.79 8.62
C SER A 129 10.30 -12.00 8.89
N GLU A 130 9.56 -11.98 9.99
CA GLU A 130 8.66 -13.04 10.42
C GLU A 130 7.22 -12.52 10.42
N TYR A 131 6.31 -13.27 9.82
CA TYR A 131 4.89 -12.94 9.74
C TYR A 131 4.08 -13.98 10.51
N TYR A 132 3.17 -13.50 11.35
CA TYR A 132 2.37 -14.33 12.25
C TYR A 132 0.90 -14.32 11.84
N GLU A 133 0.19 -15.38 12.22
CA GLU A 133 -1.26 -15.38 12.12
C GLU A 133 -1.87 -14.82 13.41
N PRO A 134 -3.05 -14.17 13.34
CA PRO A 134 -3.69 -13.61 14.53
C PRO A 134 -3.94 -14.63 15.65
N TRP A 135 -4.11 -15.91 15.31
CA TRP A 135 -4.36 -17.01 16.26
C TRP A 135 -3.10 -17.77 16.70
N ASP A 136 -1.95 -17.58 16.03
CA ASP A 136 -0.68 -18.22 16.42
C ASP A 136 0.45 -17.16 16.45
N THR A 137 0.76 -16.73 17.66
CA THR A 137 1.83 -15.75 17.94
C THR A 137 3.16 -16.41 18.28
N GLN A 138 3.20 -17.74 18.38
CA GLN A 138 4.42 -18.49 18.72
C GLN A 138 5.18 -18.88 17.46
N ASN A 139 4.50 -19.43 16.46
CA ASN A 139 5.14 -19.87 15.23
C ASN A 139 4.87 -18.86 14.11
N ALA A 140 5.94 -18.33 13.54
CA ALA A 140 5.82 -17.51 12.33
C ALA A 140 5.32 -18.41 11.19
N ARG A 141 4.28 -17.96 10.49
CA ARG A 141 3.69 -18.64 9.33
C ARG A 141 4.61 -18.54 8.12
N VAL A 142 5.21 -17.37 7.93
CA VAL A 142 6.15 -17.10 6.84
C VAL A 142 7.36 -16.37 7.42
N ILE A 143 8.56 -16.81 7.05
CA ILE A 143 9.81 -16.15 7.40
C ILE A 143 10.58 -15.86 6.12
N PHE A 144 11.08 -14.64 5.98
CA PHE A 144 12.00 -14.25 4.91
C PHE A 144 13.37 -14.00 5.50
N LYS A 145 14.39 -14.62 4.92
CA LYS A 145 15.79 -14.46 5.33
C LYS A 145 16.65 -14.25 4.08
N PRO A 146 17.47 -13.19 4.01
CA PRO A 146 18.47 -13.05 2.97
C PRO A 146 19.54 -14.15 3.08
N VAL A 147 20.02 -14.61 1.93
CA VAL A 147 21.16 -15.52 1.83
C VAL A 147 22.45 -14.72 2.03
N ASP A 148 23.42 -15.27 2.76
CA ASP A 148 24.63 -14.52 3.13
C ASP A 148 25.51 -14.21 1.91
N SER A 149 25.60 -15.14 0.95
CA SER A 149 26.51 -15.06 -0.21
C SER A 149 25.93 -14.34 -1.42
N ASP A 150 24.61 -14.42 -1.64
CA ASP A 150 23.96 -14.01 -2.88
C ASP A 150 22.82 -13.00 -2.64
N ASP A 151 22.34 -12.37 -3.70
CA ASP A 151 21.15 -11.51 -3.68
C ASP A 151 19.83 -12.31 -3.63
N LEU A 152 19.83 -13.44 -2.93
CA LEU A 152 18.70 -14.36 -2.85
C LEU A 152 18.02 -14.22 -1.49
N VAL A 153 16.72 -14.52 -1.47
CA VAL A 153 15.94 -14.57 -0.23
C VAL A 153 15.32 -15.95 -0.07
N GLU A 154 15.60 -16.59 1.05
CA GLU A 154 14.93 -17.83 1.46
C GLU A 154 13.60 -17.48 2.15
N ARG A 155 12.53 -18.03 1.60
CA ARG A 155 11.19 -18.02 2.20
C ARG A 155 10.94 -19.34 2.91
N PHE A 156 10.61 -19.28 4.19
CA PHE A 156 10.20 -20.44 4.99
C PHE A 156 8.70 -20.36 5.26
N ASP A 157 7.95 -21.31 4.72
CA ASP A 157 6.51 -21.44 4.97
C ASP A 157 6.28 -22.55 6.01
N TRP A 158 5.54 -22.23 7.08
CA TRP A 158 5.17 -23.21 8.10
C TRP A 158 4.10 -24.18 7.58
N ASP A 159 4.38 -25.48 7.62
CA ASP A 159 3.40 -26.52 7.35
C ASP A 159 2.84 -27.06 8.68
N ALA A 160 1.58 -26.74 8.99
CA ALA A 160 0.92 -27.16 10.22
C ALA A 160 0.71 -28.68 10.29
N ALA A 161 0.55 -29.36 9.15
CA ALA A 161 0.34 -30.80 9.12
C ALA A 161 1.63 -31.56 9.44
N LYS A 162 2.77 -31.08 8.92
CA LYS A 162 4.08 -31.71 9.11
C LYS A 162 4.89 -31.13 10.28
N LYS A 163 4.42 -30.03 10.89
CA LYS A 163 5.13 -29.23 11.91
C LYS A 163 6.57 -28.89 11.48
N ARG A 164 6.75 -28.55 10.21
CA ARG A 164 8.06 -28.25 9.60
C ARG A 164 7.96 -27.05 8.68
N TYR A 165 9.08 -26.36 8.51
CA TYR A 165 9.20 -25.28 7.54
C TYR A 165 9.60 -25.82 6.17
N ARG A 166 8.91 -25.36 5.12
CA ARG A 166 9.29 -25.56 3.72
C ARG A 166 10.07 -24.35 3.25
N SER A 167 11.34 -24.56 2.88
CA SER A 167 12.19 -23.51 2.30
C SER A 167 11.99 -23.41 0.79
N THR A 168 11.81 -22.19 0.29
CA THR A 168 11.76 -21.86 -1.13
C THR A 168 12.70 -20.70 -1.41
N MET A 169 13.56 -20.83 -2.42
CA MET A 169 14.50 -19.79 -2.82
C MET A 169 13.82 -18.79 -3.76
N LEU A 170 13.94 -17.50 -3.46
CA LEU A 170 13.40 -16.41 -4.25
C LEU A 170 14.53 -15.61 -4.91
N TYR A 171 14.30 -15.25 -6.17
CA TYR A 171 15.26 -14.57 -7.04
C TYR A 171 14.82 -13.13 -7.30
N PRO A 172 15.77 -12.18 -7.34
CA PRO A 172 15.48 -10.77 -7.53
C PRO A 172 15.12 -10.47 -8.99
N VAL A 173 14.09 -9.64 -9.15
CA VAL A 173 13.67 -9.03 -10.41
C VAL A 173 13.39 -7.54 -10.13
N PRO A 174 13.91 -6.60 -10.94
CA PRO A 174 13.61 -5.18 -10.78
C PRO A 174 12.09 -4.92 -10.77
N TYR A 175 11.63 -4.10 -9.83
CA TYR A 175 10.23 -3.71 -9.70
C TYR A 175 10.07 -2.22 -9.97
N LEU A 176 9.22 -1.86 -10.93
CA LEU A 176 8.98 -0.48 -11.34
C LEU A 176 7.61 -0.01 -10.82
N GLU A 177 7.57 0.47 -9.58
CA GLU A 177 6.33 0.95 -8.96
C GLU A 177 5.70 2.09 -9.78
N GLY A 178 4.41 1.96 -10.09
CA GLY A 178 3.64 2.98 -10.82
C GLY A 178 3.87 3.01 -12.34
N ASP A 179 4.72 2.13 -12.89
CA ASP A 179 4.93 2.04 -14.33
C ASP A 179 3.87 1.15 -15.01
N ALA A 180 3.43 1.55 -16.21
CA ALA A 180 2.47 0.78 -17.01
C ALA A 180 3.04 -0.60 -17.37
N GLY A 181 4.35 -0.69 -17.60
CA GLY A 181 5.05 -1.96 -17.83
C GLY A 181 4.93 -2.90 -16.63
N GLN A 182 5.02 -2.38 -15.40
CA GLN A 182 4.86 -3.20 -14.19
C GLN A 182 3.43 -3.69 -14.01
N SER A 183 2.43 -2.86 -14.33
CA SER A 183 1.02 -3.26 -14.31
C SER A 183 0.75 -4.41 -15.29
N LEU A 184 1.36 -4.40 -16.47
CA LEU A 184 1.28 -5.51 -17.42
C LEU A 184 1.91 -6.79 -16.88
N LEU A 185 3.11 -6.70 -16.30
CA LEU A 185 3.77 -7.85 -15.70
C LEU A 185 2.93 -8.43 -14.55
N ASN A 186 2.32 -7.57 -13.74
CA ASN A 186 1.44 -8.00 -12.66
C ASN A 186 0.14 -8.63 -13.19
N ALA A 187 -0.42 -8.12 -14.30
CA ALA A 187 -1.59 -8.73 -14.94
C ALA A 187 -1.30 -10.13 -15.50
N GLN A 188 -0.10 -10.34 -16.06
CA GLN A 188 0.29 -11.62 -16.66
C GLN A 188 0.72 -12.67 -15.62
N PHE A 189 1.49 -12.27 -14.61
CA PHE A 189 2.12 -13.19 -13.65
C PHE A 189 1.53 -13.12 -12.24
N GLY A 190 0.61 -12.19 -12.00
CA GLY A 190 0.10 -11.86 -10.67
C GLY A 190 1.00 -10.88 -9.90
N GLU A 191 0.50 -10.42 -8.76
CA GLU A 191 1.27 -9.53 -7.90
C GLU A 191 2.45 -10.27 -7.23
N PRO A 192 3.63 -9.64 -7.20
CA PRO A 192 4.78 -10.23 -6.53
C PRO A 192 4.55 -10.30 -5.02
N LYS A 193 4.82 -11.47 -4.43
CA LYS A 193 4.57 -11.70 -3.02
C LYS A 193 5.51 -10.93 -2.10
N LEU A 194 6.79 -10.82 -2.47
CA LEU A 194 7.80 -10.14 -1.66
C LEU A 194 8.42 -8.99 -2.45
N LEU A 195 8.38 -7.80 -1.85
CA LEU A 195 8.97 -6.57 -2.37
C LEU A 195 9.99 -6.03 -1.37
N VAL A 196 11.15 -5.61 -1.88
CA VAL A 196 12.24 -5.07 -1.07
C VAL A 196 12.66 -3.73 -1.63
N SER A 197 12.71 -2.73 -0.76
CA SER A 197 13.25 -1.41 -1.05
C SER A 197 14.73 -1.35 -0.71
N THR A 198 15.55 -0.95 -1.67
CA THR A 198 17.00 -0.78 -1.49
C THR A 198 17.47 0.56 -2.07
N GLY A 199 18.72 0.94 -1.77
CA GLY A 199 19.32 2.17 -2.32
C GLY A 199 19.45 2.23 -3.84
N GLU A 200 19.41 1.09 -4.53
CA GLU A 200 19.56 1.00 -5.99
C GLU A 200 18.21 0.94 -6.71
N GLY A 201 17.11 0.76 -5.95
CA GLY A 201 15.78 0.59 -6.49
C GLY A 201 14.95 -0.44 -5.71
N MET A 202 13.76 -0.69 -6.22
CA MET A 202 12.82 -1.66 -5.68
C MET A 202 13.01 -2.99 -6.42
N PHE A 203 12.99 -4.09 -5.68
CA PHE A 203 13.13 -5.43 -6.23
C PHE A 203 11.99 -6.31 -5.76
N CYS A 204 11.42 -7.09 -6.67
CA CYS A 204 10.50 -8.16 -6.36
C CYS A 204 11.23 -9.50 -6.33
N TYR A 205 10.79 -10.37 -5.42
CA TYR A 205 11.41 -11.67 -5.16
C TYR A 205 10.40 -12.78 -5.46
N CYS A 206 10.66 -13.51 -6.55
CA CYS A 206 9.80 -14.58 -7.05
C CYS A 206 10.57 -15.91 -7.18
N PRO A 207 9.89 -17.06 -7.24
CA PRO A 207 10.52 -18.33 -7.56
C PRO A 207 11.24 -18.29 -8.92
N LYS A 208 12.24 -19.16 -9.11
CA LYS A 208 13.16 -19.13 -10.27
C LYS A 208 12.45 -19.04 -11.63
N GLU A 209 11.47 -19.90 -11.88
CA GLU A 209 10.76 -19.98 -13.16
C GLU A 209 9.94 -18.72 -13.45
N GLU A 210 9.34 -18.14 -12.43
CA GLU A 210 8.57 -16.91 -12.56
C GLU A 210 9.50 -15.70 -12.73
N ALA A 211 10.61 -15.67 -11.99
CA ALA A 211 11.60 -14.62 -12.09
C ALA A 211 12.25 -14.55 -13.49
N GLN A 212 12.51 -15.70 -14.11
CA GLN A 212 13.02 -15.76 -15.49
C GLN A 212 12.00 -15.22 -16.49
N ARG A 213 10.74 -15.69 -16.43
CA ARG A 213 9.66 -15.19 -17.31
C ARG A 213 9.39 -13.70 -17.13
N ARG A 214 9.43 -13.18 -15.90
CA ARG A 214 9.30 -11.74 -15.63
C ARG A 214 10.46 -10.94 -16.23
N LYS A 215 11.69 -11.46 -16.19
CA LYS A 215 12.85 -10.80 -16.81
C LYS A 215 12.76 -10.79 -18.34
N GLU A 216 12.29 -11.88 -18.94
CA GLU A 216 12.05 -11.99 -20.38
C GLU A 216 10.97 -10.99 -20.81
N ALA A 217 9.81 -11.01 -20.16
CA ALA A 217 8.73 -10.06 -20.45
C ALA A 217 9.14 -8.60 -20.24
N LEU A 218 9.99 -8.31 -19.25
CA LEU A 218 10.55 -6.97 -19.05
C LEU A 218 11.54 -6.56 -20.16
N ALA A 219 12.27 -7.51 -20.73
CA ALA A 219 13.13 -7.26 -21.89
C ALA A 219 12.28 -7.01 -23.15
N ASP A 220 11.18 -7.74 -23.34
CA ASP A 220 10.25 -7.57 -24.45
C ASP A 220 9.50 -6.24 -24.38
N LEU A 221 9.11 -5.81 -23.17
CA LEU A 221 8.55 -4.49 -22.91
C LEU A 221 9.52 -3.37 -23.32
N ARG A 222 10.81 -3.50 -22.99
CA ARG A 222 11.84 -2.52 -23.37
C ARG A 222 12.08 -2.47 -24.87
N GLN A 223 11.82 -3.56 -25.58
CA GLN A 223 11.92 -3.63 -27.04
C GLN A 223 10.68 -3.05 -27.75
N GLY A 224 9.63 -2.65 -27.00
CA GLY A 224 8.44 -2.01 -27.54
C GLY A 224 7.46 -2.97 -28.20
N THR A 225 7.58 -4.28 -27.97
CA THR A 225 6.78 -5.32 -28.63
C THR A 225 5.37 -5.48 -28.03
N LEU A 226 5.12 -4.92 -26.85
CA LEU A 226 3.84 -5.03 -26.16
C LEU A 226 2.98 -3.78 -26.38
N VAL A 227 2.06 -3.88 -27.34
CA VAL A 227 0.97 -2.92 -27.53
C VAL A 227 -0.22 -3.36 -26.67
N ILE A 228 -0.61 -2.54 -25.70
CA ILE A 228 -1.85 -2.72 -24.95
C ILE A 228 -2.98 -2.17 -25.82
N LEU A 229 -3.66 -3.04 -26.55
CA LEU A 229 -5.01 -2.71 -27.02
C LEU A 229 -5.95 -3.06 -25.87
N PRO A 230 -6.69 -2.09 -25.29
CA PRO A 230 -7.73 -2.43 -24.34
C PRO A 230 -8.74 -3.30 -25.09
N ALA A 231 -8.86 -4.56 -24.66
CA ALA A 231 -9.91 -5.46 -25.12
C ALA A 231 -11.22 -5.02 -24.48
N TRP A 232 -11.74 -3.88 -24.92
CA TRP A 232 -13.19 -3.70 -24.90
C TRP A 232 -13.69 -4.76 -25.86
N GLU A 233 -14.17 -5.87 -25.32
CA GLU A 233 -15.14 -6.69 -26.04
C GLU A 233 -16.32 -5.76 -26.31
N VAL A 234 -16.28 -5.06 -27.43
CA VAL A 234 -17.49 -4.79 -28.16
C VAL A 234 -18.00 -6.19 -28.44
N LYS A 235 -18.88 -6.71 -27.57
CA LYS A 235 -19.85 -7.70 -28.02
C LYS A 235 -20.41 -7.03 -29.24
N GLU A 236 -20.02 -7.51 -30.40
CA GLU A 236 -20.60 -7.11 -31.66
C GLU A 236 -22.09 -7.28 -31.44
N GLY A 237 -22.75 -6.17 -31.09
CA GLY A 237 -24.16 -6.02 -31.35
C GLY A 237 -24.21 -6.32 -32.83
N SER A 238 -24.75 -7.49 -33.15
CA SER A 238 -25.01 -7.94 -34.49
C SER A 238 -25.51 -6.73 -35.27
N LEU A 239 -24.66 -6.14 -36.10
CA LEU A 239 -25.13 -5.29 -37.17
C LEU A 239 -25.89 -6.26 -38.04
N ALA A 240 -27.21 -6.31 -37.81
CA ALA A 240 -28.13 -7.21 -38.48
C ALA A 240 -27.78 -7.21 -39.97
N ALA A 241 -27.52 -8.41 -40.51
CA ALA A 241 -27.43 -8.57 -41.95
C ALA A 241 -28.72 -7.96 -42.55
N PRO A 242 -28.63 -7.18 -43.64
CA PRO A 242 -29.80 -6.52 -44.21
C PRO A 242 -30.73 -7.60 -44.76
N GLY A 243 -31.78 -7.95 -44.00
CA GLY A 243 -32.73 -8.97 -44.43
C GLY A 243 -33.60 -9.65 -43.37
N GLU A 244 -33.39 -9.44 -42.06
CA GLU A 244 -34.31 -9.96 -41.03
C GLU A 244 -35.23 -8.86 -40.47
N PRO A 245 -36.53 -9.14 -40.25
CA PRO A 245 -37.50 -8.13 -39.85
C PRO A 245 -37.19 -7.58 -38.46
N GLU A 246 -37.17 -6.25 -38.38
CA GLU A 246 -36.95 -5.43 -37.19
C GLU A 246 -37.69 -5.98 -35.96
N GLY A 247 -36.93 -6.38 -34.94
CA GLY A 247 -37.41 -6.37 -33.56
C GLY A 247 -37.76 -4.93 -33.16
N PRO A 248 -38.50 -4.71 -32.06
CA PRO A 248 -39.00 -3.38 -31.72
C PRO A 248 -37.86 -2.36 -31.65
N ASP A 249 -37.99 -1.28 -32.43
CA ASP A 249 -37.07 -0.15 -32.46
C ASP A 249 -36.98 0.49 -31.07
N ILE A 250 -35.93 0.16 -30.33
CA ILE A 250 -35.61 0.85 -29.08
C ILE A 250 -34.88 2.13 -29.48
N THR A 251 -35.66 3.19 -29.68
CA THR A 251 -35.14 4.55 -29.85
C THR A 251 -34.89 5.16 -28.48
N PHE A 252 -33.63 5.53 -28.21
CA PHE A 252 -33.30 6.39 -27.08
C PHE A 252 -33.47 7.83 -27.55
N SER A 253 -34.43 8.57 -26.98
CA SER A 253 -34.44 10.02 -27.07
C SER A 253 -33.13 10.57 -26.48
N SER A 254 -32.67 11.71 -27.00
CA SER A 254 -31.37 12.29 -26.66
C SER A 254 -31.17 12.43 -25.14
N LEU A 255 -29.90 12.41 -24.73
CA LEU A 255 -29.40 12.51 -23.34
C LEU A 255 -29.78 13.83 -22.60
N GLU A 256 -30.65 14.64 -23.17
CA GLU A 256 -31.15 15.90 -22.63
C GLU A 256 -32.49 15.75 -21.91
N GLU A 257 -33.14 14.59 -22.00
CA GLU A 257 -34.44 14.33 -21.37
C GLU A 257 -34.29 13.78 -19.94
N TYR A 258 -33.48 14.45 -19.11
CA TYR A 258 -33.48 14.23 -17.67
C TYR A 258 -34.49 15.16 -17.00
N ALA A 259 -35.60 14.56 -16.56
CA ALA A 259 -36.59 15.03 -15.58
C ALA A 259 -37.46 16.25 -15.94
N HIS A 260 -38.49 16.04 -16.76
CA HIS A 260 -39.70 16.84 -16.64
C HIS A 260 -40.53 16.32 -15.45
N ILE A 261 -40.38 16.97 -14.29
CA ILE A 261 -41.36 16.85 -13.20
C ILE A 261 -42.58 17.64 -13.65
N GLN A 262 -43.67 16.95 -14.02
CA GLN A 262 -44.96 17.58 -14.16
C GLN A 262 -45.48 17.86 -12.75
N GLU A 263 -45.49 19.13 -12.35
CA GLU A 263 -46.26 19.57 -11.19
C GLU A 263 -47.73 19.26 -11.46
N PRO A 264 -48.46 18.61 -10.54
CA PRO A 264 -49.87 18.33 -10.73
C PRO A 264 -50.63 19.66 -10.90
N PRO A 265 -51.65 19.70 -11.78
CA PRO A 265 -52.45 20.90 -11.96
C PRO A 265 -53.05 21.30 -10.62
N VAL A 266 -52.80 22.54 -10.22
CA VAL A 266 -53.47 23.20 -9.09
C VAL A 266 -54.97 23.06 -9.34
N LYS A 267 -55.62 22.16 -8.59
CA LYS A 267 -57.07 22.22 -8.43
C LYS A 267 -57.36 23.56 -7.78
N GLU A 268 -58.00 24.45 -8.53
CA GLU A 268 -58.72 25.59 -7.99
C GLU A 268 -59.66 25.06 -6.89
N LEU A 269 -59.23 25.24 -5.63
CA LEU A 269 -60.10 25.12 -4.48
C LEU A 269 -60.75 26.49 -4.28
N PRO A 270 -62.08 26.52 -4.04
CA PRO A 270 -62.85 27.77 -4.03
C PRO A 270 -62.40 28.68 -2.88
N ALA A 271 -62.52 29.99 -3.14
CA ALA A 271 -62.16 31.06 -2.22
C ALA A 271 -62.70 30.82 -0.80
N MET A 272 -61.80 30.86 0.18
CA MET A 272 -62.17 31.00 1.58
C MET A 272 -61.22 32.00 2.26
N GLU A 273 -61.81 32.79 3.14
CA GLU A 273 -61.44 34.14 3.55
C GLU A 273 -60.06 34.27 4.24
N ALA A 274 -59.44 35.43 4.06
CA ALA A 274 -58.22 35.83 4.76
C ALA A 274 -58.43 35.94 6.26
N PRO A 275 -57.41 35.57 7.06
CA PRO A 275 -57.03 36.46 8.14
C PRO A 275 -55.51 36.54 8.37
N GLY A 276 -55.04 37.77 8.56
CA GLY A 276 -54.04 38.12 9.58
C GLY A 276 -52.57 38.01 9.17
N GLU A 277 -51.98 39.16 8.85
CA GLU A 277 -50.55 39.41 8.95
C GLU A 277 -50.07 39.09 10.38
N GLU A 278 -49.10 38.19 10.53
CA GLU A 278 -48.20 38.18 11.69
C GLU A 278 -46.75 38.09 11.23
N ALA A 279 -45.97 38.99 11.83
CA ALA A 279 -44.68 39.47 11.39
C ALA A 279 -43.55 38.45 11.58
N VAL A 280 -42.60 38.49 10.64
CA VAL A 280 -41.26 37.93 10.79
C VAL A 280 -40.47 38.77 11.80
N PRO A 281 -39.88 38.19 12.85
CA PRO A 281 -38.96 38.93 13.72
C PRO A 281 -37.58 39.00 13.07
N GLU A 282 -37.09 40.23 12.89
CA GLU A 282 -35.74 40.58 12.45
C GLU A 282 -34.72 40.34 13.59
N GLU A 283 -33.57 39.74 13.29
CA GLU A 283 -32.44 39.58 14.22
C GLU A 283 -31.86 40.96 14.63
N PRO A 284 -31.37 41.13 15.88
CA PRO A 284 -30.88 42.42 16.34
C PRO A 284 -29.48 42.75 15.81
N ALA A 285 -29.32 44.02 15.44
CA ALA A 285 -28.07 44.67 15.04
C ALA A 285 -27.03 44.77 16.18
N PRO A 286 -25.72 44.86 15.86
CA PRO A 286 -24.64 44.95 16.83
C PRO A 286 -24.59 46.34 17.52
N GLN A 287 -24.34 46.32 18.83
CA GLN A 287 -24.21 47.51 19.68
C GLN A 287 -22.83 48.18 19.48
N GLU A 288 -22.84 49.44 19.08
CA GLU A 288 -21.78 50.42 19.37
C GLU A 288 -22.16 51.19 20.65
N GLU A 289 -21.34 51.10 21.70
CA GLU A 289 -21.20 52.14 22.74
C GLU A 289 -19.69 52.29 23.02
N MET A 290 -19.01 53.30 22.48
CA MET A 290 -18.88 54.71 22.91
C MET A 290 -17.73 54.93 23.92
N GLU A 291 -16.81 55.80 23.50
CA GLU A 291 -15.74 56.41 24.27
C GLU A 291 -16.26 57.15 25.52
N ALA A 292 -15.59 56.95 26.66
CA ALA A 292 -15.14 57.98 27.61
C ALA A 292 -14.33 57.34 28.76
#